data_AF-A0A2E4MRP3-F1
#
_entry.id   AF-A0A2E4MRP3-F1
#
_cell.length_a   1.000
_cell.length_b   1.000
_cell.length_c   1.000
_cell.angle_alpha   90.00
_cell.angle_beta   90.00
_cell.angle_gamma   90.00
#
_symmetry.space_group_name_H-M   'P 1'
#
loop_
_entity.id
_entity.type
_entity.pdbx_description
1 polymer ?
#
loop_
_entity_poly.entity_id
_entity_poly.type
_entity_poly.pdbx_seq_one_letter_code
_entity_poly.pdbx_strand_id
1 'polypeptide(L)' 'MRIVEDSQAFSVEAEYDGDFWFVKVYVHENGNVRHRFTYKINHPKDEESACQRGWELFKHRHLRQS' A
#
# COMPACT_ATOMS: atom_id res chain seq x y z
N MET A 1 -3.52 0.87 -7.16
CA MET A 1 -3.04 -0.50 -7.49
C MET A 1 -3.83 -1.55 -6.71
N ARG A 2 -4.38 -2.59 -7.37
CA ARG A 2 -5.08 -3.72 -6.72
C ARG A 2 -4.17 -4.95 -6.68
N ILE A 3 -4.15 -5.66 -5.57
CA ILE A 3 -3.23 -6.76 -5.30
C ILE A 3 -4.00 -7.91 -4.66
N VAL A 4 -3.68 -9.16 -5.03
CA VAL A 4 -4.20 -10.35 -4.37
C VAL A 4 -3.01 -11.21 -3.95
N GLU A 5 -2.89 -11.47 -2.65
CA GLU A 5 -1.79 -12.22 -2.04
C GLU A 5 -2.37 -13.08 -0.90
N ASP A 6 -1.97 -14.35 -0.80
CA ASP A 6 -2.44 -15.31 0.22
C ASP A 6 -3.98 -15.35 0.41
N SER A 7 -4.72 -15.40 -0.71
CA SER A 7 -6.20 -15.37 -0.74
C SER A 7 -6.84 -14.11 -0.16
N GLN A 8 -6.06 -13.09 0.17
CA GLN A 8 -6.52 -11.79 0.64
C GLN A 8 -6.35 -10.74 -0.48
N ALA A 9 -7.39 -9.94 -0.70
CA ALA A 9 -7.34 -8.83 -1.65
C ALA A 9 -7.00 -7.50 -0.94
N PHE A 10 -6.18 -6.69 -1.59
CA PHE A 10 -5.72 -5.39 -1.11
C PHE A 10 -5.85 -4.32 -2.20
N SER A 11 -6.03 -3.07 -1.77
CA SER A 11 -5.83 -1.88 -2.60
C SER A 11 -4.72 -1.04 -2.02
N VAL A 12 -3.89 -0.48 -2.88
CA VAL A 12 -2.84 0.48 -2.54
C VAL A 12 -3.07 1.73 -3.35
N GLU A 13 -3.17 2.87 -2.69
CA GLU A 13 -3.41 4.18 -3.29
C GLU A 13 -2.27 5.10 -2.88
N ALA A 14 -1.80 5.96 -3.79
CA ALA A 14 -0.77 6.93 -3.49
C ALA A 14 -1.26 8.35 -3.80
N GLU A 15 -0.90 9.29 -2.93
CA GLU A 15 -1.25 10.71 -3.03
C GLU A 15 0.03 11.52 -2.83
N TYR A 16 0.28 12.50 -3.71
CA TYR A 16 1.45 13.38 -3.62
C TYR A 16 1.06 14.72 -3.01
N ASP A 17 1.72 15.15 -1.93
CA ASP A 17 1.41 16.41 -1.23
C ASP A 17 2.21 17.62 -1.73
N GLY A 18 3.17 17.41 -2.63
CA GLY A 18 4.11 18.44 -3.09
C GLY A 18 5.57 18.12 -2.73
N ASP A 19 5.79 17.35 -1.67
CA ASP A 19 7.11 16.97 -1.15
C ASP A 19 7.27 15.45 -0.96
N PHE A 20 6.18 14.74 -0.72
CA PHE A 20 6.13 13.35 -0.29
C PHE A 20 4.97 12.59 -0.93
N TRP A 21 5.16 11.27 -1.03
CA TRP A 21 4.07 10.36 -1.38
C TRP A 21 3.48 9.73 -0.12
N PHE A 22 2.17 9.86 0.05
CA PHE A 22 1.39 9.15 1.05
C PHE A 22 0.73 7.94 0.42
N VAL A 23 1.19 6.76 0.81
CA VAL A 23 0.72 5.49 0.27
C VAL A 23 -0.19 4.81 1.28
N LYS A 24 -1.47 4.72 0.97
CA LYS A 24 -2.53 4.13 1.79
C LYS A 24 -2.76 2.67 1.35
N VAL A 25 -2.76 1.75 2.30
CA VAL A 25 -3.03 0.33 2.08
C VAL A 25 -4.39 -0.02 2.70
N TYR A 26 -5.23 -0.68 1.92
CA TYR A 26 -6.54 -1.15 2.31
C TYR A 26 -6.65 -2.65 2.09
N VAL A 27 -7.36 -3.33 2.97
CA VAL A 27 -7.73 -4.75 2.83
C VAL A 27 -9.19 -4.88 2.43
N HIS A 28 -9.49 -5.84 1.56
CA HIS A 28 -10.85 -6.18 1.14
C HIS A 28 -11.26 -7.45 1.87
N GLU A 29 -12.20 -7.34 2.82
CA GLU A 29 -12.69 -8.43 3.66
C GLU A 29 -14.22 -8.45 3.64
N ASN A 30 -14.84 -9.58 3.24
CA ASN A 30 -16.29 -9.77 3.24
C ASN A 30 -17.08 -8.65 2.53
N GLY A 31 -16.57 -8.16 1.41
CA GLY A 31 -17.19 -7.07 0.64
C GLY A 31 -16.93 -5.66 1.19
N ASN A 32 -16.22 -5.53 2.33
CA ASN A 32 -15.84 -4.25 2.90
C ASN A 32 -14.39 -3.91 2.57
N VAL A 33 -14.11 -2.62 2.41
CA VAL A 33 -12.76 -2.08 2.25
C VAL A 33 -12.36 -1.41 3.56
N ARG A 34 -11.30 -1.91 4.19
CA ARG A 34 -10.79 -1.38 5.46
C ARG A 34 -9.38 -0.83 5.30
N HIS A 35 -9.18 0.42 5.68
CA HIS A 35 -7.85 1.02 5.76
C HIS A 35 -7.00 0.29 6.82
N ARG A 36 -5.74 0.01 6.47
CA ARG A 36 -4.79 -0.68 7.35
C ARG A 36 -3.65 0.25 7.76
N PHE A 37 -2.97 0.85 6.78
CA PHE A 37 -1.77 1.66 7.03
C PHE A 37 -1.61 2.78 6.01
N THR A 38 -0.89 3.82 6.42
CA THR A 38 -0.41 4.88 5.54
C THR A 38 1.10 4.99 5.70
N TYR A 39 1.82 4.98 4.58
CA TYR A 39 3.27 5.17 4.53
C TYR A 39 3.60 6.52 3.93
N LYS A 40 4.52 7.25 4.56
CA LYS A 40 5.15 8.44 3.97
C LYS A 40 6.44 8.01 3.29
N ILE A 41 6.55 8.25 1.98
CA ILE A 41 7.67 7.77 1.15
C ILE A 41 8.34 8.95 0.45
N ASN A 42 9.66 9.04 0.60
CA ASN A 42 10.48 10.05 -0.07
C ASN A 42 11.08 9.50 -1.37
N HIS A 43 11.14 10.35 -2.40
CA HIS A 43 11.78 10.08 -3.69
C HIS A 43 11.22 8.94 -4.59
N PRO A 44 9.93 8.57 -4.61
CA PRO A 44 9.35 7.90 -5.78
C PRO A 44 9.36 8.81 -7.00
N LYS A 45 9.71 8.26 -8.16
CA LYS A 45 9.69 8.96 -9.46
C LYS A 45 8.27 9.21 -9.99
N ASP A 46 7.32 8.37 -9.61
CA ASP A 46 5.93 8.38 -10.07
C ASP A 46 5.02 7.63 -9.05
N GLU A 47 3.71 7.73 -9.27
CA GLU A 47 2.68 7.12 -8.42
C GLU A 47 2.81 5.61 -8.33
N GLU A 48 3.14 4.96 -9.45
CA GLU A 48 3.30 3.51 -9.51
C GLU A 48 4.46 3.05 -8.62
N SER A 49 5.61 3.73 -8.72
CA SER A 49 6.79 3.47 -7.89
C SER A 49 6.50 3.71 -6.41
N ALA A 50 5.69 4.73 -6.09
CA ALA A 50 5.25 4.99 -4.72
C ALA A 50 4.40 3.83 -4.20
N CYS A 51 3.38 3.40 -4.97
CA CYS A 51 2.52 2.26 -4.62
C CYS A 51 3.32 0.97 -4.44
N GLN A 52 4.24 0.66 -5.36
CA GLN A 52 5.10 -0.54 -5.28
C GLN A 52 5.93 -0.53 -3.99
N ARG A 53 6.62 0.58 -3.72
CA ARG A 53 7.46 0.71 -2.52
C ARG A 53 6.64 0.66 -1.23
N GLY A 54 5.47 1.30 -1.19
CA GLY A 54 4.57 1.22 -0.04
C GLY A 54 4.03 -0.19 0.19
N TRP A 55 3.76 -0.93 -0.90
CA TRP A 55 3.37 -2.33 -0.82
C TRP A 55 4.50 -3.22 -0.28
N GLU A 56 5.73 -3.05 -0.77
CA GLU A 56 6.89 -3.82 -0.27
C GLU A 56 7.14 -3.59 1.22
N LEU A 57 7.03 -2.34 1.67
CA LEU A 57 7.12 -1.99 3.09
C LEU A 57 6.03 -2.69 3.92
N PHE A 58 4.79 -2.71 3.42
CA PHE A 58 3.70 -3.42 4.07
C PHE A 58 3.96 -4.92 4.16
N LYS A 59 4.36 -5.56 3.05
CA LYS A 59 4.68 -7.00 3.03
C LYS A 59 5.75 -7.37 4.04
N HIS A 60 6.85 -6.62 4.04
CA HIS A 60 7.97 -6.89 4.94
C HIS A 60 7.57 -6.80 6.42
N ARG A 61 6.68 -5.86 6.77
CA ARG A 61 6.30 -5.59 8.17
C ARG A 61 5.13 -6.42 8.67
N HIS A 62 4.21 -6.80 7.79
CA HIS A 62 2.90 -7.32 8.20
C HIS A 62 2.52 -8.66 7.58
N LEU A 63 3.17 -9.09 6.49
CA LEU A 63 2.84 -10.35 5.82
C LEU A 63 3.98 -11.38 5.92
N ARG A 64 5.25 -10.95 5.97
CA ARG A 64 6.43 -11.84 6.05
C ARG A 64 6.84 -12.30 7.46
N GLN A 65 5.96 -12.20 8.46
CA GLN A 65 6.23 -12.69 9.83
C GLN A 65 5.61 -14.07 10.14
N SER A 66 5.33 -14.87 9.11
CA SER A 66 4.86 -16.26 9.26
C SER A 66 6.00 -17.25 9.07
#